data_AF-A0A6A7RZM8-F1
#
_entry.id   AF-A0A6A7RZM8-F1
#
_cell.length_a   1.000
_cell.length_b   1.000
_cell.length_c   1.000
_cell.angle_alpha   90.00
_cell.angle_beta   90.00
_cell.angle_gamma   90.00
#
_symmetry.space_group_name_H-M   'P 1'
#
loop_
_entity.id
_entity.type
_entity.pdbx_description
1 polymer ?
#
loop_
_entity_poly.entity_id
_entity_poly.type
_entity_poly.pdbx_seq_one_letter_code
_entity_poly.pdbx_strand_id
1 'polypeptide(L)'
;MRRVLAVIAGSLLAAALLADDAAPAASASSAASAPQLGDCVIFNEGGAGRLLKAPTYWLKGSIAALSRQRRQLDRCPRIGKPAAAYTAADHARLAAAMPCLEAASVSVGDTLPREVEVTRVQMLVSEWETPWSHQHGTPGWLFRGRFLEQSLQKGALIDMDAAWLERCEGER
;
A
#
# COMPACT_ATOMS: atom_id res chain seq x y z
N MET A 1 -41.52 31.92 61.53
CA MET A 1 -40.38 31.79 60.61
C MET A 1 -39.97 30.32 60.55
N ARG A 2 -39.99 29.75 59.33
CA ARG A 2 -39.20 28.63 58.75
C ARG A 2 -38.50 27.63 59.70
N ARG A 3 -38.47 26.32 59.48
CA ARG A 3 -39.23 25.29 58.71
C ARG A 3 -38.60 23.96 59.18
N VAL A 4 -39.43 22.97 59.43
CA VAL A 4 -39.12 21.66 60.05
C VAL A 4 -38.40 20.71 59.07
N LEU A 5 -37.57 19.83 59.65
CA LEU A 5 -36.92 18.65 59.09
C LEU A 5 -37.83 17.78 58.20
N ALA A 6 -37.28 17.31 57.07
CA ALA A 6 -37.59 15.99 56.50
C ALA A 6 -36.60 15.69 55.35
N VAL A 7 -35.62 14.82 55.57
CA VAL A 7 -34.91 14.13 54.48
C VAL A 7 -35.35 12.68 54.59
N ILE A 8 -36.34 12.33 53.79
CA ILE A 8 -36.89 10.98 53.66
C ILE A 8 -36.20 10.30 52.48
N ALA A 9 -35.81 9.06 52.74
CA ALA A 9 -35.19 8.11 51.84
C ALA A 9 -35.95 7.92 50.52
N GLY A 10 -35.21 7.88 49.41
CA GLY A 10 -35.67 7.42 48.11
C GLY A 10 -34.78 6.29 47.63
N SER A 11 -35.27 5.06 47.80
CA SER A 11 -34.67 3.83 47.29
C SER A 11 -35.02 3.61 45.81
N LEU A 12 -34.11 2.90 45.12
CA LEU A 12 -34.33 2.01 43.97
C LEU A 12 -34.75 2.60 42.62
N LEU A 13 -33.81 2.62 41.68
CA LEU A 13 -34.06 2.16 40.31
C LEU A 13 -32.76 1.66 39.68
N ALA A 14 -32.61 0.34 39.68
CA ALA A 14 -31.63 -0.37 38.86
C ALA A 14 -32.18 -0.42 37.43
N ALA A 15 -31.50 0.25 36.50
CA ALA A 15 -31.70 0.05 35.07
C ALA A 15 -30.50 -0.74 34.54
N ALA A 16 -30.69 -2.05 34.39
CA ALA A 16 -29.79 -2.89 33.62
C ALA A 16 -30.05 -2.60 32.13
N LEU A 17 -29.17 -1.81 31.52
CA LEU A 17 -29.08 -1.69 30.07
C LEU A 17 -28.26 -2.87 29.56
N LEU A 18 -28.94 -3.89 29.05
CA LEU A 18 -28.34 -4.87 28.14
C LEU A 18 -28.13 -4.16 26.81
N ALA A 19 -26.93 -3.64 26.60
CA ALA A 19 -26.44 -3.29 25.28
C ALA A 19 -26.08 -4.61 24.57
N ASP A 20 -27.00 -5.11 23.76
CA ASP A 20 -26.73 -6.15 22.77
C ASP A 20 -25.92 -5.47 21.64
N ASP A 21 -24.62 -5.36 21.85
CA ASP A 21 -23.67 -4.89 20.84
C ASP A 21 -23.49 -6.02 19.83
N ALA A 22 -24.49 -6.21 18.97
CA ALA A 22 -24.36 -6.94 17.73
C ALA A 22 -23.41 -6.15 16.84
N ALA A 23 -22.12 -6.28 17.11
CA ALA A 23 -21.07 -5.71 16.29
C ALA A 23 -21.27 -6.20 14.85
N PRO A 24 -21.30 -5.29 13.86
CA PRO A 24 -21.38 -5.68 12.47
C PRO A 24 -20.17 -6.56 12.15
N ALA A 25 -20.43 -7.66 11.42
CA ALA A 25 -19.42 -8.58 10.92
C ALA A 25 -18.23 -7.79 10.35
N ALA A 26 -17.17 -7.70 11.14
CA ALA A 26 -15.93 -7.09 10.74
C ALA A 26 -15.33 -8.00 9.67
N SER A 27 -15.43 -7.51 8.43
CA SER A 27 -14.51 -7.70 7.33
C SER A 27 -13.91 -9.10 7.23
N ALA A 28 -14.43 -9.88 6.28
CA ALA A 28 -13.68 -10.96 5.68
C ALA A 28 -12.37 -10.38 5.12
N SER A 29 -11.33 -10.31 5.95
CA SER A 29 -9.96 -10.29 5.48
C SER A 29 -9.74 -11.66 4.89
N SER A 30 -10.12 -11.83 3.62
CA SER A 30 -9.71 -12.99 2.84
C SER A 30 -8.19 -13.02 2.99
N ALA A 31 -7.67 -14.02 3.70
CA ALA A 31 -6.24 -14.29 3.73
C ALA A 31 -5.77 -14.27 2.28
N ALA A 32 -5.00 -13.24 1.90
CA ALA A 32 -4.62 -13.04 0.53
C ALA A 32 -3.85 -14.28 0.08
N SER A 33 -4.47 -15.08 -0.80
CA SER A 33 -3.82 -16.26 -1.34
C SER A 33 -2.57 -15.82 -2.09
N ALA A 34 -1.49 -16.60 -1.93
CA ALA A 34 -0.23 -16.35 -2.61
C ALA A 34 -0.46 -16.14 -4.13
N PRO A 35 0.30 -15.24 -4.79
CA PRO A 35 0.11 -14.94 -6.20
C PRO A 35 0.34 -16.18 -7.07
N GLN A 36 -0.47 -16.34 -8.11
CA GLN A 36 -0.43 -17.48 -9.04
C GLN A 36 -0.27 -17.01 -10.49
N LEU A 37 0.25 -17.89 -11.35
CA LEU A 37 0.30 -17.62 -12.78
C LEU A 37 -1.12 -17.39 -13.32
N GLY A 38 -1.27 -16.37 -14.16
CA GLY A 38 -2.56 -15.97 -14.73
C GLY A 38 -3.43 -15.09 -13.82
N ASP A 39 -3.09 -14.91 -12.53
CA ASP A 39 -3.82 -13.98 -11.66
C ASP A 39 -3.83 -12.56 -12.28
N CYS A 40 -5.00 -11.92 -12.29
CA CYS A 40 -5.12 -10.50 -12.63
C CYS A 40 -4.60 -9.67 -11.48
N VAL A 41 -3.67 -8.77 -11.79
CA VAL A 41 -3.02 -7.90 -10.80
C VAL A 41 -3.02 -6.46 -11.27
N ILE A 42 -3.04 -5.55 -10.30
CA ILE A 42 -2.97 -4.11 -10.49
C ILE A 42 -1.93 -3.51 -9.56
N PHE A 43 -1.06 -2.67 -10.12
CA PHE A 43 -0.18 -1.77 -9.38
C PHE A 43 -0.86 -0.40 -9.32
N ASN A 44 -1.08 0.13 -8.11
CA ASN A 44 -1.70 1.43 -7.88
C ASN A 44 -0.66 2.43 -7.38
N GLU A 45 -0.68 3.65 -7.91
CA GLU A 45 0.17 4.75 -7.50
C GLU A 45 -0.66 6.03 -7.28
N GLY A 46 -0.38 6.74 -6.18
CA GLY A 46 -1.14 7.93 -5.79
C GLY A 46 -2.38 7.57 -4.96
N GLY A 47 -3.46 8.33 -5.11
CA GLY A 47 -4.69 8.13 -4.34
C GLY A 47 -4.64 8.56 -2.87
N ALA A 48 -3.45 8.91 -2.35
CA ALA A 48 -3.27 9.37 -0.97
C ALA A 48 -3.70 10.84 -0.81
N GLY A 49 -4.42 11.16 0.26
CA GLY A 49 -4.84 12.52 0.59
C GLY A 49 -5.96 12.53 1.63
N ARG A 50 -5.84 13.37 2.67
CA ARG A 50 -6.84 13.45 3.76
C ARG A 50 -8.00 14.40 3.45
N LEU A 51 -7.77 15.41 2.61
CA LEU A 51 -8.74 16.48 2.31
C LEU A 51 -9.31 16.37 0.89
N LEU A 52 -8.45 16.10 -0.09
CA LEU A 52 -8.82 15.82 -1.48
C LEU A 52 -8.16 14.49 -1.86
N LYS A 53 -8.94 13.53 -2.38
CA LYS A 53 -8.39 12.27 -2.90
C LYS A 53 -7.55 12.61 -4.13
N ALA A 54 -6.23 12.40 -4.05
CA ALA A 54 -5.36 12.55 -5.20
C ALA A 54 -5.80 11.59 -6.32
N PRO A 55 -5.55 11.90 -7.60
CA PRO A 55 -5.75 10.92 -8.66
C PRO A 55 -4.96 9.64 -8.35
N THR A 56 -5.58 8.50 -8.64
CA THR A 56 -4.93 7.19 -8.59
C THR A 56 -4.58 6.79 -10.00
N TYR A 57 -3.29 6.60 -10.26
CA TYR A 57 -2.77 6.04 -11.49
C TYR A 57 -2.51 4.56 -11.28
N TRP A 58 -2.53 3.79 -12.37
CA TRP A 58 -2.53 2.34 -12.25
C TRP A 58 -1.92 1.64 -13.45
N LEU A 59 -1.47 0.43 -13.23
CA LEU A 59 -0.96 -0.48 -14.25
C LEU A 59 -1.55 -1.87 -13.99
N LYS A 60 -2.31 -2.38 -14.95
CA LYS A 60 -3.04 -3.67 -14.88
C LYS A 60 -2.39 -4.69 -15.80
N GLY A 61 -2.43 -5.95 -15.39
CA GLY A 61 -1.92 -7.06 -16.19
C GLY A 61 -2.23 -8.42 -15.58
N SER A 62 -1.59 -9.46 -16.10
CA SER A 62 -1.64 -10.81 -15.55
C SER A 62 -0.25 -11.33 -15.23
N ILE A 63 -0.14 -12.20 -14.23
CA ILE A 63 1.14 -12.80 -13.85
C ILE A 63 1.57 -13.83 -14.90
N ALA A 64 2.66 -13.56 -15.62
CA ALA A 64 3.25 -14.46 -16.61
C ALA A 64 4.34 -15.37 -16.02
N ALA A 65 5.06 -14.91 -15.00
CA ALA A 65 6.05 -15.71 -14.28
C ALA A 65 6.17 -15.29 -12.81
N LEU A 66 6.64 -16.23 -11.97
CA LEU A 66 6.88 -16.04 -10.54
C LEU A 66 8.25 -16.60 -10.18
N SER A 67 9.00 -15.89 -9.34
CA SER A 67 10.25 -16.39 -8.76
C SER A 67 10.40 -15.94 -7.31
N ARG A 68 10.90 -16.83 -6.45
CA ARG A 68 11.30 -16.48 -5.09
C ARG A 68 12.80 -16.18 -5.08
N GLN A 69 13.18 -15.10 -4.42
CA GLN A 69 14.55 -14.63 -4.35
C GLN A 69 14.92 -14.31 -2.92
N ARG A 70 16.15 -14.64 -2.51
CA ARG A 70 16.74 -14.14 -1.26
C ARG A 70 17.44 -12.82 -1.58
N ARG A 71 17.03 -11.74 -0.91
CA ARG A 71 17.64 -10.40 -1.06
C ARG A 71 18.14 -9.90 0.28
N GLN A 72 19.19 -9.07 0.24
CA GLN A 72 19.66 -8.35 1.41
C GLN A 72 18.77 -7.12 1.61
N LEU A 73 18.04 -7.11 2.72
CA LEU A 73 17.36 -5.93 3.20
C LEU A 73 18.39 -5.01 3.84
N ASP A 74 18.55 -3.83 3.25
CA ASP A 74 19.44 -2.77 3.72
C ASP A 74 18.67 -1.43 3.72
N ARG A 75 19.36 -0.34 4.04
CA ARG A 75 18.81 1.01 4.03
C ARG A 75 18.47 1.46 2.62
N CYS A 76 17.37 2.18 2.48
CA CYS A 76 16.99 2.77 1.19
C CYS A 76 18.07 3.74 0.68
N PRO A 77 18.37 3.76 -0.63
CA PRO A 77 19.37 4.67 -1.20
C PRO A 77 19.03 6.13 -0.90
N ARG A 78 19.98 6.88 -0.32
CA ARG A 78 19.84 8.33 -0.16
C ARG A 78 20.15 9.00 -1.51
N ILE A 79 19.15 9.68 -2.07
CA ILE A 79 19.32 10.52 -3.25
C ILE A 79 19.49 11.96 -2.75
N GLY A 80 20.60 12.60 -3.10
CA GLY A 80 21.04 13.90 -2.55
C GLY A 80 20.25 15.13 -3.03
N LYS A 81 18.96 14.97 -3.34
CA LYS A 81 18.06 16.04 -3.79
C LYS A 81 16.65 15.82 -3.25
N PRO A 82 15.79 16.85 -3.19
CA PRO A 82 14.41 16.67 -2.72
C PRO A 82 13.63 15.72 -3.64
N ALA A 83 12.67 14.97 -3.08
CA ALA A 83 11.83 14.03 -3.82
C ALA A 83 11.11 14.67 -5.02
N ALA A 84 10.74 15.95 -4.91
CA ALA A 84 10.14 16.71 -6.00
C ALA A 84 11.05 16.88 -7.25
N ALA A 85 12.36 16.66 -7.10
CA ALA A 85 13.35 16.74 -8.18
C ALA A 85 13.83 15.35 -8.65
N TYR A 86 13.18 14.27 -8.24
CA TYR A 86 13.52 12.93 -8.69
C TYR A 86 13.18 12.74 -10.17
N THR A 87 14.08 12.06 -10.87
CA THR A 87 13.93 11.64 -12.26
C THR A 87 13.53 10.18 -12.33
N ALA A 88 13.16 9.69 -13.52
CA ALA A 88 12.87 8.27 -13.74
C ALA A 88 14.03 7.35 -13.30
N ALA A 89 15.29 7.77 -13.50
CA ALA A 89 16.46 7.00 -13.10
C ALA A 89 16.65 6.97 -11.57
N ASP A 90 16.36 8.07 -10.87
CA ASP A 90 16.37 8.09 -9.41
C ASP A 90 15.31 7.15 -8.85
N HIS A 91 14.14 7.17 -9.48
CA HIS A 91 13.04 6.32 -9.15
C HIS A 91 13.36 4.83 -9.40
N ALA A 92 13.98 4.50 -10.53
CA ALA A 92 14.46 3.16 -10.84
C ALA A 92 15.50 2.67 -9.82
N ARG A 93 16.41 3.55 -9.38
CA ARG A 93 17.39 3.23 -8.34
C ARG A 93 16.74 2.87 -7.00
N LEU A 94 15.71 3.60 -6.59
CA LEU A 94 14.93 3.27 -5.40
C LEU A 94 14.19 1.95 -5.57
N ALA A 95 13.49 1.77 -6.68
CA ALA A 95 12.75 0.56 -6.99
C ALA A 95 13.64 -0.70 -6.99
N ALA A 96 14.85 -0.61 -7.55
CA ALA A 96 15.80 -1.73 -7.58
C ALA A 96 16.31 -2.15 -6.19
N ALA A 97 16.37 -1.18 -5.25
CA ALA A 97 16.78 -1.41 -3.88
C ALA A 97 15.66 -1.96 -2.98
N MET A 98 14.41 -1.99 -3.45
CA MET A 98 13.29 -2.48 -2.67
C MET A 98 13.27 -4.03 -2.58
N PRO A 99 12.84 -4.60 -1.44
CA PRO A 99 12.49 -3.91 -0.20
C PRO A 99 13.73 -3.32 0.48
N CYS A 100 13.59 -2.14 1.09
CA CYS A 100 14.62 -1.47 1.86
C CYS A 100 13.99 -0.77 3.08
N LEU A 101 14.81 -0.45 4.09
CA LEU A 101 14.36 0.28 5.28
C LEU A 101 14.71 1.75 5.19
N GLU A 102 13.72 2.60 5.45
CA GLU A 102 13.95 4.03 5.59
C GLU A 102 14.76 4.31 6.85
N ALA A 103 15.66 5.30 6.81
CA ALA A 103 16.56 5.58 7.93
C ALA A 103 15.81 5.86 9.25
N ALA A 104 14.61 6.46 9.18
CA ALA A 104 13.77 6.73 10.34
C ALA A 104 13.05 5.48 10.91
N SER A 105 12.95 4.40 10.12
CA SER A 105 12.36 3.12 10.54
C SER A 105 13.38 2.14 11.13
N VAL A 106 14.69 2.41 10.99
CA VAL A 106 15.74 1.56 11.56
C VAL A 106 15.83 1.84 13.06
N SER A 107 15.42 0.86 13.85
CA SER A 107 15.54 0.88 15.31
C SER A 107 16.98 0.58 15.74
N VAL A 108 17.35 0.99 16.96
CA VAL A 108 18.70 0.75 17.52
C VAL A 108 19.07 -0.76 17.56
N GLY A 109 18.06 -1.65 17.57
CA GLY A 109 18.24 -3.11 17.53
C GLY A 109 18.24 -3.74 16.14
N ASP A 110 18.00 -2.97 15.07
CA ASP A 110 18.01 -3.51 13.71
C ASP A 110 19.44 -3.82 13.26
N THR A 111 19.73 -5.10 13.07
CA THR A 111 20.99 -5.54 12.46
C THR A 111 20.81 -5.57 10.95
N LEU A 112 21.53 -4.68 10.25
CA LEU A 112 21.54 -4.58 8.80
C LEU A 112 22.97 -4.78 8.25
N PRO A 113 23.12 -5.40 7.06
CA PRO A 113 22.07 -5.97 6.24
C PRO A 113 21.53 -7.30 6.81
N ARG A 114 20.26 -7.62 6.52
CA ARG A 114 19.69 -8.95 6.83
C ARG A 114 19.05 -9.56 5.61
N GLU A 115 19.07 -10.88 5.52
CA GLU A 115 18.47 -11.56 4.38
C GLU A 115 16.96 -11.72 4.54
N VAL A 116 16.22 -11.51 3.46
CA VAL A 116 14.77 -11.68 3.37
C VAL A 116 14.40 -12.44 2.10
N GLU A 117 13.33 -13.24 2.16
CA GLU A 117 12.72 -13.84 0.97
C GLU A 117 11.72 -12.85 0.37
N VAL A 118 11.82 -12.63 -0.94
CA VAL A 118 10.89 -11.82 -1.72
C VAL A 118 10.33 -12.64 -2.87
N THR A 119 9.12 -12.32 -3.29
CA THR A 119 8.51 -12.92 -4.48
C THR A 119 8.51 -11.88 -5.59
N ARG A 120 9.23 -12.16 -6.69
CA ARG A 120 9.21 -11.36 -7.91
C ARG A 120 8.21 -11.94 -8.90
N VAL A 121 7.53 -11.07 -9.62
CA VAL A 121 6.65 -11.44 -10.71
C VAL A 121 7.12 -10.82 -12.01
N GLN A 122 6.90 -11.52 -13.12
CA GLN A 122 6.83 -10.90 -14.44
C GLN A 122 5.36 -10.73 -14.80
N MET A 123 4.92 -9.49 -14.91
CA MET A 123 3.55 -9.15 -15.26
C MET A 123 3.45 -8.83 -16.75
N LEU A 124 2.50 -9.47 -17.44
CA LEU A 124 2.12 -9.15 -18.81
C LEU A 124 1.14 -7.99 -18.80
N VAL A 125 1.56 -6.85 -19.34
CA VAL A 125 0.79 -5.59 -19.33
C VAL A 125 -0.44 -5.71 -20.22
N SER A 126 -1.61 -5.34 -19.70
CA SER A 126 -2.85 -5.25 -20.47
C SER A 126 -3.30 -3.80 -20.66
N GLU A 127 -3.31 -3.01 -19.58
CA GLU A 127 -3.87 -1.66 -19.54
C GLU A 127 -3.14 -0.81 -18.50
N TRP A 128 -3.18 0.52 -18.66
CA TRP A 128 -2.58 1.44 -17.72
C TRP A 128 -3.17 2.84 -17.82
N GLU A 129 -3.06 3.57 -16.72
CA GLU A 129 -3.26 5.01 -16.66
C GLU A 129 -2.05 5.64 -15.98
N THR A 130 -1.43 6.62 -16.65
CA THR A 130 -0.26 7.32 -16.13
C THR A 130 -0.49 8.83 -16.09
N PRO A 131 0.13 9.54 -15.13
CA PRO A 131 0.11 10.99 -15.10
C PRO A 131 0.83 11.59 -16.31
N TRP A 132 0.34 12.73 -16.75
CA TRP A 132 0.98 13.54 -17.79
C TRP A 132 1.87 14.67 -17.22
N SER A 133 1.61 15.08 -15.97
CA SER A 133 2.36 16.10 -15.23
C SER A 133 2.66 15.64 -13.80
N HIS A 134 3.69 16.23 -13.18
CA HIS A 134 4.00 16.01 -11.77
C HIS A 134 2.98 16.75 -10.91
N GLN A 135 1.86 16.10 -10.58
CA GLN A 135 0.91 16.64 -9.59
C GLN A 135 1.45 16.43 -8.16
N HIS A 136 0.99 17.26 -7.21
CA HIS A 136 1.34 17.10 -5.80
C HIS A 136 0.86 15.73 -5.30
N GLY A 137 1.78 14.88 -4.82
CA GLY A 137 1.42 13.56 -4.26
C GLY A 137 1.92 12.32 -5.02
N THR A 138 3.03 12.45 -5.77
CA THR A 138 3.83 11.39 -6.46
C THR A 138 3.15 10.63 -7.59
N PRO A 139 3.90 10.50 -8.70
CA PRO A 139 3.91 9.26 -9.44
C PRO A 139 5.31 8.96 -9.97
N GLY A 140 6.15 8.39 -9.12
CA GLY A 140 7.55 8.15 -9.48
C GLY A 140 7.71 6.94 -10.39
N TRP A 141 6.85 5.93 -10.21
CA TRP A 141 6.93 4.68 -10.94
C TRP A 141 6.16 4.79 -12.25
N LEU A 142 4.95 5.35 -12.27
CA LEU A 142 4.16 5.52 -13.49
C LEU A 142 4.25 6.96 -13.98
N PHE A 143 4.74 7.17 -15.19
CA PHE A 143 4.78 8.53 -15.75
C PHE A 143 4.78 8.51 -17.28
N ARG A 144 3.86 9.28 -17.90
CA ARG A 144 3.80 9.48 -19.36
C ARG A 144 3.93 8.18 -20.17
N GLY A 145 3.14 7.17 -19.82
CA GLY A 145 3.14 5.87 -20.49
C GLY A 145 4.38 5.04 -20.22
N ARG A 146 5.05 5.25 -19.08
CA ARG A 146 6.21 4.46 -18.65
C ARG A 146 5.99 3.91 -17.26
N PHE A 147 6.57 2.74 -17.01
CA PHE A 147 6.87 2.22 -15.68
C PHE A 147 8.38 2.34 -15.47
N LEU A 148 8.79 3.22 -14.56
CA LEU A 148 10.18 3.64 -14.34
C LEU A 148 10.81 4.06 -15.68
N GLU A 149 11.82 3.32 -16.13
CA GLU A 149 12.53 3.57 -17.38
C GLU A 149 12.00 2.74 -18.56
N GLN A 150 10.96 1.93 -18.37
CA GLN A 150 10.39 1.10 -19.44
C GLN A 150 9.10 1.71 -20.01
N SER A 151 9.00 1.80 -21.33
CA SER A 151 7.74 2.21 -21.99
C SER A 151 6.68 1.13 -21.88
N LEU A 152 5.48 1.53 -21.50
CA LEU A 152 4.33 0.64 -21.38
C LEU A 152 3.70 0.38 -22.75
N GLN A 153 3.50 -0.89 -23.04
CA GLN A 153 2.85 -1.39 -24.25
C GLN A 153 2.06 -2.64 -23.89
N LYS A 154 0.94 -2.89 -24.57
CA LYS A 154 0.18 -4.12 -24.39
C LYS A 154 1.06 -5.32 -24.71
N GLY A 155 1.06 -6.32 -23.83
CA GLY A 155 1.91 -7.51 -23.93
C GLY A 155 3.37 -7.33 -23.51
N ALA A 156 3.78 -6.14 -23.05
CA ALA A 156 5.10 -5.97 -22.45
C ALA A 156 5.20 -6.75 -21.13
N LEU A 157 6.39 -7.26 -20.81
CA LEU A 157 6.68 -7.87 -19.52
C LEU A 157 7.37 -6.86 -18.61
N ILE A 158 6.84 -6.69 -17.41
CA ILE A 158 7.41 -5.84 -16.35
C ILE A 158 7.77 -6.72 -15.15
N ASP A 159 9.01 -6.62 -14.67
CA ASP A 159 9.46 -7.27 -13.45
C ASP A 159 9.19 -6.38 -12.23
N MET A 160 8.49 -6.91 -11.23
CA MET A 160 8.18 -6.17 -10.01
C MET A 160 8.05 -7.08 -8.79
N ASP A 161 8.03 -6.47 -7.60
CA ASP A 161 7.79 -7.20 -6.36
C ASP A 161 6.30 -7.51 -6.25
N ALA A 162 5.97 -8.76 -5.89
CA ALA A 162 4.59 -9.16 -5.69
C ALA A 162 3.92 -8.35 -4.58
N ALA A 163 4.68 -7.84 -3.60
CA ALA A 163 4.16 -7.00 -2.53
C ALA A 163 3.65 -5.63 -3.00
N TRP A 164 3.96 -5.22 -4.24
CA TRP A 164 3.44 -3.98 -4.83
C TRP A 164 2.10 -4.17 -5.54
N LEU A 165 1.67 -5.42 -5.69
CA LEU A 165 0.52 -5.76 -6.49
C LEU A 165 -0.68 -6.09 -5.61
N GLU A 166 -1.82 -5.55 -6.03
CA GLU A 166 -3.12 -5.96 -5.54
C GLU A 166 -3.76 -6.88 -6.57
N ARG A 167 -4.64 -7.78 -6.13
CA ARG A 167 -5.49 -8.53 -7.06
C ARG A 167 -6.48 -7.55 -7.69
N CYS A 168 -6.76 -7.69 -8.99
CA CYS A 168 -7.86 -6.95 -9.59
C CYS A 168 -9.16 -7.26 -8.84
N GLU A 169 -9.95 -6.24 -8.53
CA GLU A 169 -11.34 -6.47 -8.14
C GLU A 169 -12.04 -7.21 -9.28
N GLY A 170 -12.82 -8.23 -8.94
CA GLY A 170 -13.36 -9.16 -9.94
C GLY A 170 -14.16 -8.43 -11.01
N GLU A 171 -13.77 -8.62 -12.28
CA GLU A 171 -14.75 -8.75 -13.37
C GLU A 171 -15.63 -9.94 -12.99
N ARG A 172 -16.72 -9.66 -12.29
CA ARG A 172 -17.75 -10.64 -11.97
C ARG A 172 -18.75 -10.72 -13.10
#